data_AF-A0A2D9D5F6-F1
#
_entry.id   AF-A0A2D9D5F6-F1
#
_cell.length_a   1.000
_cell.length_b   1.000
_cell.length_c   1.000
_cell.angle_alpha   90.00
_cell.angle_beta   90.00
_cell.angle_gamma   90.00
#
_symmetry.space_group_name_H-M   'P 1'
#
loop_
_entity.id
_entity.type
_entity.pdbx_description
1 polymer ?
#
loop_
_entity_poly.entity_id
_entity_poly.type
_entity_poly.pdbx_seq_one_letter_code
_entity_poly.pdbx_strand_id
1 'polypeptide(L)' 'MISKSLPPIRNIQLIHNSNDDNCKSYITQNLEYDISNLAYKKVNGSEIILKLNGWKDRIVYTYN' A
#
# COMPACT_ATOMS: atom_id res chain seq x y z
N MET A 1 -2.15 -9.46 7.26
CA MET A 1 -2.46 -9.49 8.71
C MET A 1 -2.34 -8.06 9.26
N ILE A 2 -3.27 -7.61 10.10
CA ILE A 2 -3.23 -6.27 10.72
C ILE A 2 -2.70 -6.42 12.15
N SER A 3 -1.70 -5.63 12.55
CA SER A 3 -1.16 -5.68 13.91
C SER A 3 -2.07 -4.94 14.89
N LYS A 4 -2.10 -5.42 16.14
CA LYS A 4 -2.79 -4.75 17.24
C LYS A 4 -1.93 -3.57 17.74
N SER A 5 -2.10 -2.40 17.11
CA SER A 5 -1.50 -1.12 17.48
C SER A 5 -2.53 0.00 17.35
N LEU A 6 -2.24 1.18 17.93
CA LEU A 6 -3.06 2.38 17.79
C LEU A 6 -2.20 3.50 17.16
N PRO A 7 -2.46 3.92 15.91
CA PRO A 7 -3.39 3.32 14.95
C PRO A 7 -2.92 1.92 14.46
N PRO A 8 -3.82 1.08 13.92
CA PRO A 8 -3.47 -0.24 13.41
C PRO A 8 -2.45 -0.16 12.27
N ILE A 9 -1.57 -1.16 12.18
CA ILE A 9 -0.57 -1.24 11.11
C ILE A 9 -0.88 -2.43 10.20
N ARG A 10 -0.80 -2.21 8.89
CA ARG A 10 -0.94 -3.25 7.86
C ARG A 10 0.25 -3.24 6.92
N ASN A 11 0.86 -4.40 6.74
CA ASN A 11 1.89 -4.57 5.70
C ASN A 11 1.21 -4.77 4.34
N ILE A 12 1.75 -4.12 3.32
CA ILE A 12 1.28 -4.19 1.93
C ILE A 12 2.47 -4.43 0.99
N GLN A 13 2.18 -4.94 -0.19
CA GLN A 13 3.19 -5.26 -1.20
C GLN A 13 2.74 -4.74 -2.56
N LEU A 14 3.67 -4.17 -3.31
CA LEU A 14 3.52 -3.96 -4.74
C LEU A 14 4.15 -5.15 -5.45
N ILE A 15 3.36 -5.87 -6.24
CA ILE A 15 3.81 -7.04 -6.99
C ILE A 15 3.84 -6.66 -8.47
N HIS A 16 5.02 -6.69 -9.07
CA HIS A 16 5.18 -6.55 -10.50
C HIS A 16 5.17 -7.93 -11.14
N ASN A 17 4.29 -8.14 -12.12
CA ASN A 17 4.28 -9.34 -12.96
C ASN A 17 4.64 -8.93 -14.39
N SER A 18 5.79 -9.41 -14.88
CA SER A 18 6.29 -9.12 -16.23
C SER A 18 5.66 -9.99 -17.32
N ASN A 19 4.79 -10.95 -16.96
CA ASN A 19 4.09 -11.86 -17.86
C ASN A 19 5.00 -12.50 -18.94
N ASP A 20 6.16 -13.00 -18.51
CA ASP A 20 7.18 -13.63 -19.37
C ASP A 20 7.76 -12.73 -20.49
N ASP A 21 7.60 -11.40 -20.41
CA ASP A 21 8.26 -10.50 -21.36
C ASP A 21 9.77 -10.46 -21.10
N ASN A 22 10.53 -10.64 -22.18
CA ASN A 22 11.97 -10.49 -22.14
C ASN A 22 12.30 -9.03 -21.88
N CYS A 23 13.09 -8.75 -20.84
CA CYS A 23 13.45 -7.40 -20.40
C CYS A 23 14.19 -6.65 -21.53
N LYS A 24 13.44 -5.90 -22.35
CA LYS A 24 13.95 -5.17 -23.53
C LYS A 24 14.54 -3.81 -23.17
N SER A 25 14.07 -3.20 -22.09
CA SER A 25 14.54 -1.89 -21.61
C SER A 25 14.10 -1.64 -20.16
N TYR A 26 14.80 -0.73 -19.49
CA TYR A 26 14.35 -0.19 -18.20
C TYR A 26 13.22 0.81 -18.41
N ILE A 27 12.12 0.64 -17.70
CA ILE A 27 10.94 1.51 -17.78
C ILE A 27 10.70 2.15 -16.40
N THR A 28 10.51 3.46 -16.38
CA THR A 28 10.04 4.20 -15.20
C THR A 28 8.61 4.65 -15.45
N GLN A 29 7.71 4.35 -14.50
CA GLN A 29 6.29 4.71 -14.58
C GLN A 29 5.81 5.26 -13.24
N ASN A 30 4.93 6.26 -13.29
CA ASN A 30 4.18 6.71 -12.13
C ASN A 30 2.92 5.84 -12.01
N LEU A 31 2.67 5.30 -10.83
CA LEU A 31 1.53 4.43 -10.55
C LEU A 31 0.63 5.10 -9.51
N GLU A 32 -0.68 5.07 -9.76
CA GLU A 32 -1.70 5.60 -8.87
C GLU A 32 -2.69 4.48 -8.52
N TYR A 33 -3.00 4.33 -7.23
CA TYR A 33 -3.86 3.27 -6.72
C TYR A 33 -4.86 3.83 -5.71
N ASP A 34 -6.12 3.40 -5.81
CA ASP A 34 -7.10 3.62 -4.74
C ASP A 34 -6.83 2.67 -3.56
N ILE A 35 -6.45 3.25 -2.44
CA ILE A 35 -6.14 2.53 -1.20
C ILE A 35 -7.30 2.53 -0.19
N SER A 36 -8.49 3.01 -0.56
CA SER A 36 -9.68 3.05 0.29
C SER A 36 -10.08 1.68 0.85
N ASN A 37 -9.86 0.61 0.09
CA ASN A 37 -10.10 -0.77 0.52
C ASN A 37 -9.05 -1.32 1.50
N LEU A 38 -7.94 -0.59 1.71
CA LEU A 38 -6.93 -0.93 2.71
C LEU A 38 -7.24 -0.31 4.08
N ALA A 39 -8.27 0.54 4.18
CA ALA A 39 -8.74 1.14 5.42
C ALA A 39 -8.96 0.07 6.51
N TYR A 40 -8.66 0.44 7.76
CA TYR A 40 -8.95 -0.43 8.89
C TYR A 40 -10.47 -0.59 9.11
N LYS A 41 -11.19 0.53 9.06
CA LYS A 41 -12.66 0.62 9.11
C LYS A 41 -13.11 1.63 8.07
N LYS A 42 -14.23 1.36 7.40
CA LYS A 42 -14.89 2.30 6.48
C LYS A 42 -15.79 3.26 7.25
N VAL A 43 -15.21 3.93 8.23
CA VAL A 43 -15.86 4.93 9.08
C VAL A 43 -15.00 6.18 9.02
N ASN A 44 -15.61 7.33 8.75
CA ASN A 44 -14.91 8.60 8.60
C ASN A 44 -14.03 8.88 9.83
N GLY A 45 -12.79 9.33 9.59
CA GLY A 45 -11.77 9.57 10.61
C GLY A 45 -11.01 8.32 11.06
N SER A 46 -11.29 7.13 10.49
CA SER A 46 -10.54 5.92 10.83
C SER A 46 -9.14 5.95 10.21
N GLU A 47 -8.13 5.91 11.06
CA GLU A 47 -6.72 5.91 10.65
C GLU A 47 -6.11 4.51 10.56
N ILE A 48 -5.20 4.33 9.61
CA ILE A 48 -4.35 3.15 9.49
C ILE A 48 -2.95 3.55 9.00
N ILE A 49 -1.93 2.83 9.49
CA ILE A 49 -0.57 2.92 8.96
C ILE A 49 -0.36 1.77 7.98
N LEU A 50 -0.05 2.09 6.73
CA LEU A 50 0.36 1.13 5.71
C LEU A 50 1.89 1.11 5.61
N LYS A 51 2.48 -0.08 5.71
CA LYS A 51 3.90 -0.32 5.48
C LYS A 51 4.07 -1.03 4.14
N LEU A 52 4.58 -0.31 3.14
CA LEU A 52 4.90 -0.90 1.85
C LEU A 52 6.27 -1.58 1.93
N ASN A 53 6.32 -2.87 1.62
CA ASN A 53 7.56 -3.63 1.64
C ASN A 53 8.60 -3.01 0.68
N GLY A 54 9.82 -2.78 1.18
CA GLY A 54 10.89 -2.11 0.41
C GLY A 54 10.81 -0.58 0.43
N TRP A 55 9.75 0.00 1.00
CA TRP A 55 9.63 1.45 1.19
C TRP A 55 10.00 1.82 2.64
N LYS A 56 10.83 2.86 2.80
CA LYS A 56 11.34 3.27 4.12
C LYS A 56 10.26 3.95 4.96
N ASP A 57 9.50 4.83 4.33
CA ASP A 57 8.48 5.63 4.99
C ASP A 57 7.19 4.86 5.21
N ARG A 58 6.39 5.38 6.15
CA ARG A 58 5.07 4.85 6.46
C ARG A 58 4.03 5.72 5.76
N ILE A 59 3.02 5.06 5.19
CA ILE A 59 1.88 5.76 4.60
C ILE A 59 0.80 5.83 5.68
N VAL A 60 0.43 7.05 6.09
CA VAL A 60 -0.70 7.28 6.99
C VAL A 60 -1.93 7.53 6.12
N TYR A 61 -2.98 6.74 6.33
CA TYR A 61 -4.24 6.88 5.60
C TYR A 61 -5.40 7.08 6.58
N THR A 62 -6.21 8.09 6.31
CA THR A 62 -7.44 8.40 7.04
C THR A 62 -8.61 8.21 6.09
N TYR A 63 -9.57 7.36 6.47
CA TYR A 63 -10.78 7.15 5.69
C TYR A 63 -11.70 8.37 5.83
N ASN A 64 -12.12 8.95 4.69
CA ASN A 64 -13.02 10.10 4.61
C ASN A 64 -14.30 9.73 3.86
#